data_AF-A0A5X9XIS1-F1
#
_entry.id   AF-A0A5X9XIS1-F1
#
_cell.length_a   1.000
_cell.length_b   1.000
_cell.length_c   1.000
_cell.angle_alpha   90.00
_cell.angle_beta   90.00
_cell.angle_gamma   90.00
#
_symmetry.space_group_name_H-M   'P 1'
#
loop_
_entity.id
_entity.type
_entity.pdbx_description
1 polymer ?
#
loop_
_entity_poly.entity_id
_entity_poly.type
_entity_poly.pdbx_seq_one_letter_code
_entity_poly.pdbx_strand_id
1 'polypeptide(L)'
;MATKKTADLSGLVATKGSAAPVADMPTRAMPPKETAAEANNVPLNFRVSGDFRRRFRSFAANHDLKLNELLRLAFDEYEQRHKS
;
A
#
# COMPACT_ATOMS: atom_id res chain seq x y z
N MET A 1 9.03 -62.40 25.50
CA MET A 1 8.26 -61.80 24.39
C MET A 1 7.94 -60.36 24.77
N ALA A 2 8.64 -59.37 24.19
CA ALA A 2 8.44 -57.96 24.53
C ALA A 2 7.38 -57.34 23.61
N THR A 3 6.26 -56.88 24.18
CA THR A 3 5.17 -56.20 23.48
C THR A 3 5.57 -54.75 23.18
N LYS A 4 5.87 -54.44 21.91
CA LYS A 4 6.05 -53.06 21.44
C LYS A 4 4.70 -52.35 21.39
N LYS A 5 4.53 -51.32 22.22
CA LYS A 5 3.38 -50.42 22.18
C LYS A 5 3.58 -49.43 21.03
N THR A 6 2.78 -49.55 19.98
CA THR A 6 2.76 -48.61 18.85
C THR A 6 2.31 -47.24 19.33
N ALA A 7 3.06 -46.21 18.97
CA ALA A 7 2.76 -44.82 19.31
C ALA A 7 1.46 -44.38 18.62
N ASP A 8 0.57 -43.75 19.39
CA ASP A 8 -0.69 -43.18 18.89
C ASP A 8 -0.39 -41.89 18.13
N LEU A 9 -0.62 -41.91 16.82
CA LEU A 9 -0.35 -40.79 15.89
C LEU A 9 -1.59 -39.93 15.64
N SER A 10 -2.64 -40.09 16.45
CA SER A 10 -3.93 -39.42 16.30
C SER A 10 -3.87 -37.90 16.50
N GLY A 11 -2.76 -37.37 17.04
CA GLY A 11 -2.52 -35.94 17.25
C GLY A 11 -1.90 -35.18 16.06
N LEU A 12 -1.60 -35.85 14.94
CA LEU A 12 -0.93 -35.22 13.78
C LEU A 12 -1.91 -34.59 12.76
N VAL A 13 -3.22 -34.69 12.99
CA VAL A 13 -4.22 -34.10 12.08
C VAL A 13 -4.51 -32.66 12.49
N ALA A 14 -3.88 -31.71 11.81
CA ALA A 14 -4.18 -30.29 11.98
C ALA A 14 -5.61 -29.99 11.48
N THR A 15 -6.50 -29.62 12.39
CA THR A 15 -7.83 -29.14 12.05
C THR A 15 -7.73 -27.71 11.52
N LYS A 16 -8.07 -27.52 10.24
CA LYS A 16 -8.11 -26.21 9.59
C LYS A 16 -9.13 -25.32 10.33
N GLY A 17 -8.63 -24.32 11.04
CA GLY A 17 -9.44 -23.33 11.77
C GLY A 17 -9.23 -23.28 13.28
N SER A 18 -8.44 -24.18 13.87
CA SER A 18 -8.12 -24.15 15.31
C SER A 18 -6.77 -23.48 15.61
N ALA A 19 -6.45 -22.41 14.88
CA ALA A 19 -5.31 -21.56 15.18
C ALA A 19 -5.81 -20.33 15.96
N ALA A 20 -5.89 -20.46 17.28
CA ALA A 20 -6.05 -19.28 18.14
C ALA A 20 -4.68 -18.58 18.24
N PRO A 21 -4.59 -17.26 18.04
CA PRO A 21 -3.36 -16.54 18.32
C PRO A 21 -3.06 -16.66 19.81
N VAL A 22 -1.82 -16.99 20.15
CA VAL A 22 -1.36 -17.02 21.54
C VAL A 22 -1.49 -15.61 22.13
N ALA A 23 -2.06 -15.50 23.33
CA ALA A 23 -2.45 -14.23 23.96
C ALA A 23 -1.28 -13.26 24.21
N ASP A 24 -0.04 -13.74 24.10
CA ASP A 24 1.19 -12.99 24.39
C ASP A 24 1.99 -12.63 23.12
N MET A 25 1.37 -12.65 21.93
CA MET A 25 2.05 -12.13 20.75
C MET A 25 2.13 -10.60 20.82
N PRO A 26 3.32 -9.99 20.79
CA PRO A 26 3.45 -8.54 20.76
C PRO A 26 2.77 -8.02 19.49
N THR A 27 1.72 -7.22 19.67
CA THR A 27 1.09 -6.48 18.58
C THR A 27 2.15 -5.60 17.95
N ARG A 28 2.46 -5.86 16.67
CA ARG A 28 3.36 -5.01 15.90
C ARG A 28 2.66 -3.66 15.71
N ALA A 29 2.85 -2.75 16.66
CA ALA A 29 2.42 -1.37 16.53
C ALA A 29 3.07 -0.83 15.26
N MET A 30 2.25 -0.50 14.26
CA MET A 30 2.73 0.24 13.11
C MET A 30 3.26 1.57 13.65
N PRO A 31 4.54 1.93 13.39
CA PRO A 31 5.00 3.25 13.79
C PRO A 31 4.10 4.30 13.12
N PRO A 32 3.72 5.38 13.83
CA PRO A 32 3.14 6.54 13.18
C PRO A 32 4.09 6.91 12.05
N LYS A 33 3.58 6.99 10.82
CA LYS A 33 4.38 7.42 9.68
C LYS A 33 4.92 8.80 10.03
N GLU A 34 6.19 8.86 10.40
CA GLU A 34 6.89 10.10 10.67
C GLU A 34 6.64 10.99 9.46
N THR A 35 5.94 12.10 9.68
CA THR A 35 5.86 13.24 8.77
C THR A 35 7.26 13.85 8.75
N ALA A 36 8.20 13.13 8.13
CA ALA A 36 9.43 13.70 7.65
C ALA A 36 9.02 14.94 6.86
N ALA A 37 9.70 16.06 7.13
CA ALA A 37 9.44 17.36 6.54
C ALA A 37 9.56 17.30 5.00
N GLU A 38 8.55 16.77 4.32
CA GLU A 38 8.40 16.72 2.88
C GLU A 38 7.91 18.09 2.43
N ALA A 39 8.80 19.08 2.44
CA ALA A 39 8.71 20.36 1.73
C ALA A 39 7.28 20.85 1.46
N ASN A 40 6.53 21.28 2.49
CA ASN A 40 5.20 21.91 2.41
C ASN A 40 4.25 21.33 1.33
N ASN A 41 4.24 20.01 1.11
CA ASN A 41 3.36 19.40 0.13
C ASN A 41 1.94 19.35 0.70
N VAL A 42 1.17 20.41 0.47
CA VAL A 42 -0.25 20.48 0.85
C VAL A 42 -1.07 19.61 -0.11
N PRO A 43 -1.98 18.75 0.40
CA PRO A 43 -2.77 17.87 -0.45
C PRO A 43 -3.78 18.65 -1.29
N LEU A 44 -3.81 18.37 -2.59
CA LEU A 44 -4.77 18.93 -3.52
C LEU A 44 -5.96 17.97 -3.67
N ASN A 45 -7.08 18.31 -3.04
CA ASN A 45 -8.26 17.44 -2.93
C ASN A 45 -9.12 17.47 -4.21
N PHE A 46 -8.60 16.95 -5.32
CA PHE A 46 -9.37 16.81 -6.55
C PHE A 46 -10.24 15.55 -6.56
N ARG A 47 -11.48 15.73 -6.98
CA ARG A 47 -12.34 14.63 -7.42
C ARG A 47 -12.28 14.56 -8.94
N VAL A 48 -11.74 13.47 -9.46
CA VAL A 48 -11.65 13.20 -10.91
C VAL A 48 -12.30 11.87 -11.23
N SER A 49 -12.77 11.72 -12.48
CA SER A 49 -13.29 10.43 -12.95
C SER A 49 -12.17 9.36 -13.00
N GLY A 50 -12.58 8.09 -12.89
CA GLY A 50 -11.65 6.96 -12.95
C GLY A 50 -10.87 6.92 -14.27
N ASP A 51 -11.54 7.22 -15.38
CA ASP A 51 -10.94 7.27 -16.72
C ASP A 51 -9.87 8.34 -16.86
N PHE A 52 -10.12 9.54 -16.31
CA PHE A 52 -9.11 10.60 -16.30
C PHE A 52 -7.89 10.18 -15.49
N ARG A 53 -8.09 9.65 -14.28
CA ARG A 53 -6.99 9.19 -13.41
C ARG A 53 -6.14 8.12 -14.09
N ARG A 54 -6.74 7.17 -14.81
CA ARG A 54 -6.02 6.15 -15.57
C ARG A 54 -5.16 6.78 -16.67
N ARG A 55 -5.76 7.62 -17.51
CA ARG A 55 -5.03 8.32 -18.60
C ARG A 55 -3.89 9.17 -18.06
N PHE A 56 -4.12 9.91 -16.99
CA PHE A 56 -3.11 10.75 -16.34
C PHE A 56 -1.94 9.93 -15.82
N ARG A 57 -2.20 8.77 -15.18
CA ARG A 57 -1.16 7.84 -14.75
C ARG A 57 -0.38 7.23 -15.91
N SER A 58 -1.06 6.81 -16.97
CA SER A 58 -0.41 6.24 -18.16
C SER A 58 0.46 7.28 -18.86
N PHE A 59 -0.01 8.52 -18.97
CA PHE A 59 0.77 9.61 -19.55
C PHE A 59 2.03 9.88 -18.71
N ALA A 60 1.90 9.98 -17.39
CA ALA A 60 3.04 10.14 -16.50
C ALA A 60 4.07 9.01 -16.66
N ALA A 61 3.62 7.75 -16.75
CA ALA A 61 4.48 6.59 -16.95
C ALA A 61 5.21 6.60 -18.30
N ASN A 62 4.53 7.03 -19.38
CA ASN A 62 5.12 7.10 -20.71
C ASN A 62 6.19 8.20 -20.85
N HIS A 63 6.15 9.20 -19.98
CA HIS A 63 7.06 10.35 -19.97
C HIS A 63 8.08 10.30 -18.82
N ASP A 64 8.15 9.19 -18.06
CA ASP A 64 9.01 9.02 -16.89
C ASP A 64 8.82 10.12 -15.81
N LEU A 65 7.61 10.68 -15.71
CA LEU A 65 7.27 11.75 -14.76
C LEU A 65 6.52 11.20 -13.55
N LYS A 66 6.76 11.81 -12.38
CA LYS A 66 5.89 11.60 -11.23
C LYS A 66 4.57 12.33 -11.45
N LEU A 67 3.50 11.81 -10.85
CA LEU A 67 2.15 12.40 -10.90
C LEU A 67 2.13 13.89 -10.51
N ASN A 68 2.89 14.27 -9.47
CA ASN A 68 2.99 15.65 -9.01
C ASN A 68 3.79 16.54 -9.98
N GLU A 69 4.80 15.99 -10.66
CA GLU A 69 5.62 16.73 -11.63
C GLU A 69 4.82 16.99 -12.91
N LEU A 70 4.09 15.99 -13.41
CA LEU A 70 3.18 16.16 -14.54
C LEU A 70 2.10 17.22 -14.23
N LEU A 71 1.58 17.23 -12.99
CA LEU A 71 0.59 18.21 -12.56
C LEU A 71 1.16 19.63 -12.59
N ARG A 72 2.36 19.84 -12.04
CA ARG A 72 3.04 21.15 -12.05
C ARG A 72 3.32 21.61 -13.48
N LEU A 73 3.90 20.75 -14.31
CA LEU A 73 4.23 21.07 -15.69
C LEU A 73 2.98 21.42 -16.51
N ALA A 74 1.91 20.64 -16.39
CA ALA A 74 0.65 20.91 -17.08
C ALA A 74 0.01 22.24 -16.62
N PHE A 75 0.13 22.56 -15.33
CA PHE A 75 -0.37 23.82 -14.79
C PHE A 75 0.49 25.01 -15.25
N ASP A 76 1.81 24.91 -15.19
CA ASP A 76 2.74 25.96 -15.60
C ASP A 76 2.57 26.30 -17.09
N GLU A 77 2.44 25.29 -17.97
CA GLU A 77 2.13 25.52 -19.38
C GLU A 77 0.79 26.23 -19.59
N TYR A 78 -0.22 25.85 -18.81
CA TYR A 78 -1.53 26.49 -18.89
C TYR A 78 -1.46 27.94 -18.40
N GLU A 79 -0.76 28.20 -17.29
CA GLU A 79 -0.56 29.55 -16.76
C GLU A 79 0.19 30.44 -17.74
N GLN A 80 1.25 29.93 -18.38
CA GLN A 80 2.01 30.68 -19.39
C GLN A 80 1.15 31.04 -20.61
N ARG A 81 0.26 30.15 -21.05
CA ARG A 81 -0.65 30.42 -22.18
C ARG A 81 -1.74 31.44 -21.83
N HIS A 82 -2.08 31.59 -20.55
CA HIS A 82 -3.16 32.46 -20.06
C HIS A 82 -2.68 33.73 -19.35
N LYS A 83 -1.36 33.91 -19.16
CA LYS A 83 -0.73 35.17 -18.78
C LYS A 83 -0.69 36.11 -20.01
N SER A 84 -1.81 36.77 -20.26
CA SER A 84 -1.87 37.95 -21.15
C SER A 84 -1.78 39.24 -20.35
#